data_AF-A0A2E2HN79-F1
#
_entry.id   AF-A0A2E2HN79-F1
#
_cell.length_a   1.000
_cell.length_b   1.000
_cell.length_c   1.000
_cell.angle_alpha   90.00
_cell.angle_beta   90.00
_cell.angle_gamma   90.00
#
_symmetry.space_group_name_H-M   'P 1'
#
loop_
_entity.id
_entity.type
_entity.pdbx_description
1 polymer ?
#
loop_
_entity_poly.entity_id
_entity_poly.type
_entity_poly.pdbx_seq_one_letter_code
_entity_poly.pdbx_strand_id
1 'polypeptide(L)'
;MVENNPSPQTTTVTPKTSKAAVASLVCGILGLCLLVPSLFGGILGIIALIKINQSQGSLKGTGLAIGGLATSALSIITVGIFASMLLPALAKAKAKANRIKCVNNLGSIGRALQGFAGDNSQRLPWQLIPIQQQNHFGEAGMGANSAAQIVNIAAMRSELQTPKILVSPSDPERMAGNEMLQTNWKAASEMEIAAGLSYVFAAPGGDVQRPSTVLALTRNIRTDLMSDWIGADESGAGMNPNVMAGLNKSQGQLVLADGSAKQSTNADLGMSGKITQAHINSRGGVAKGNASTAVLR
;
A
#
# COMPACT_ATOMS: atom_id res chain seq x y z
N MET A 1 6.76 -98.67 -19.11
CA MET A 1 6.72 -97.88 -17.86
C MET A 1 6.27 -96.48 -18.26
N VAL A 2 5.08 -96.07 -17.81
CA VAL A 2 4.46 -94.78 -18.19
C VAL A 2 5.10 -93.69 -17.33
N GLU A 3 5.74 -92.72 -17.99
CA GLU A 3 6.39 -91.57 -17.36
C GLU A 3 5.31 -90.56 -16.95
N ASN A 4 5.17 -90.33 -15.63
CA ASN A 4 4.28 -89.33 -15.05
C ASN A 4 4.83 -87.93 -15.34
N ASN A 5 4.17 -87.19 -16.23
CA ASN A 5 4.45 -85.76 -16.45
C ASN A 5 3.72 -84.92 -15.38
N PRO A 6 4.40 -84.13 -14.54
CA PRO A 6 3.73 -83.30 -13.54
C PRO A 6 2.97 -82.14 -14.20
N SER A 7 1.75 -81.88 -13.70
CA SER A 7 0.87 -80.81 -14.15
C SER A 7 1.49 -79.43 -13.87
N PRO A 8 1.39 -78.45 -14.78
CA PRO A 8 1.92 -77.10 -14.55
C PRO A 8 1.15 -76.39 -13.43
N GLN A 9 1.85 -76.06 -12.35
CA GLN A 9 1.28 -75.25 -11.26
C GLN A 9 1.08 -73.82 -11.74
N THR A 10 -0.17 -73.40 -11.89
CA THR A 10 -0.54 -72.03 -12.18
C THR A 10 -0.37 -71.20 -10.90
N THR A 11 0.79 -70.57 -10.70
CA THR A 11 0.98 -69.61 -9.60
C THR A 11 0.05 -68.42 -9.80
N THR A 12 -1.02 -68.35 -9.00
CA THR A 12 -1.95 -67.23 -8.97
C THR A 12 -1.29 -66.04 -8.28
N VAL A 13 -0.59 -65.20 -9.06
CA VAL A 13 0.00 -63.96 -8.55
C VAL A 13 -1.14 -63.04 -8.12
N THR A 14 -1.28 -62.82 -6.80
CA THR A 14 -2.31 -61.90 -6.28
C THR A 14 -1.88 -60.46 -6.55
N PRO A 15 -2.65 -59.67 -7.31
CA PRO A 15 -2.25 -58.31 -7.70
C PRO A 15 -2.18 -57.35 -6.51
N LYS A 16 -1.08 -56.59 -6.41
CA LYS A 16 -0.82 -55.61 -5.34
C LYS A 16 -1.31 -54.21 -5.73
N THR A 17 -1.84 -53.44 -4.78
CA THR A 17 -2.32 -52.08 -5.06
C THR A 17 -1.15 -51.11 -5.28
N SER A 18 -1.22 -50.27 -6.32
CA SER A 18 -0.20 -49.27 -6.61
C SER A 18 -0.10 -48.22 -5.49
N LYS A 19 1.09 -48.11 -4.85
CA LYS A 19 1.37 -47.09 -3.83
C LYS A 19 1.20 -45.66 -4.36
N ALA A 20 1.50 -45.44 -5.65
CA ALA A 20 1.32 -44.15 -6.31
C ALA A 20 -0.18 -43.79 -6.49
N ALA A 21 -1.04 -44.79 -6.73
CA ALA A 21 -2.48 -44.56 -6.82
C ALA A 21 -3.08 -44.16 -5.46
N VAL A 22 -2.60 -44.78 -4.37
CA VAL A 22 -3.01 -44.42 -3.00
C VAL A 22 -2.52 -43.01 -2.66
N ALA A 23 -1.25 -42.69 -2.94
CA ALA A 23 -0.70 -41.37 -2.70
C ALA A 23 -1.44 -40.28 -3.51
N SER A 24 -1.81 -40.56 -4.76
CA SER A 24 -2.61 -39.65 -5.58
C SER A 24 -3.97 -39.34 -4.97
N LEU A 25 -4.71 -40.34 -4.47
CA LEU A 25 -5.99 -40.11 -3.80
C LEU A 25 -5.82 -39.30 -2.51
N VAL A 26 -4.85 -39.64 -1.68
CA VAL A 26 -4.59 -38.93 -0.41
C VAL A 26 -4.22 -37.47 -0.69
N CYS A 27 -3.34 -37.21 -1.66
CA CYS A 27 -3.00 -35.84 -2.06
C CYS A 27 -4.19 -35.09 -2.68
N GLY A 28 -5.06 -35.76 -3.43
CA GLY A 28 -6.29 -35.17 -3.98
C GLY A 28 -7.27 -34.74 -2.88
N ILE A 29 -7.50 -35.60 -1.88
CA ILE A 29 -8.37 -35.31 -0.74
C ILE A 29 -7.77 -34.21 0.16
N LEU A 30 -6.46 -34.29 0.47
CA LEU A 30 -5.78 -33.25 1.24
C LEU A 30 -5.73 -31.92 0.47
N GLY A 31 -5.65 -31.97 -0.86
CA GLY A 31 -5.76 -30.82 -1.75
C GLY A 31 -7.05 -30.04 -1.58
N LEU A 32 -8.17 -30.73 -1.32
CA LEU A 32 -9.46 -30.09 -1.05
C LEU A 32 -9.45 -29.26 0.25
N CYS A 33 -8.66 -29.67 1.26
CA CYS A 33 -8.61 -29.00 2.57
C CYS A 33 -7.47 -27.98 2.69
N LEU A 34 -6.32 -28.23 2.08
CA LEU A 34 -5.07 -27.48 2.33
C LEU A 34 -4.56 -26.69 1.11
N LEU A 35 -5.25 -26.75 -0.05
CA LEU A 35 -5.00 -25.99 -1.29
C LEU A 35 -3.65 -26.25 -1.99
N VAL A 36 -2.62 -26.75 -1.31
CA VAL A 36 -1.24 -26.93 -1.81
C VAL A 36 -0.95 -28.33 -2.40
N PRO A 37 -1.47 -29.46 -1.87
CA PRO A 37 -1.10 -30.81 -2.34
C PRO A 37 -1.73 -31.27 -3.67
N SER A 38 -2.74 -30.57 -4.21
CA SER A 38 -3.55 -31.04 -5.34
C SER A 38 -2.78 -31.17 -6.65
N LEU A 39 -1.78 -30.31 -6.88
CA LEU A 39 -0.90 -30.39 -8.05
C LEU A 39 -0.11 -31.71 -8.07
N PHE A 40 0.36 -32.17 -6.92
CA PHE A 40 1.07 -33.44 -6.79
C PHE A 40 0.14 -34.65 -6.93
N GLY A 41 -1.10 -34.54 -6.44
CA GLY A 41 -2.13 -35.58 -6.59
C GLY A 41 -2.45 -35.89 -8.06
N GLY A 42 -2.55 -34.85 -8.89
CA GLY A 42 -2.74 -34.96 -10.34
C GLY A 42 -1.60 -35.71 -11.03
N ILE A 43 -0.35 -35.26 -10.80
CA ILE A 43 0.85 -35.84 -11.40
C ILE A 43 1.03 -37.31 -10.99
N LEU A 44 0.89 -37.60 -9.69
CA LEU A 44 0.98 -38.97 -9.17
C LEU A 44 -0.13 -39.88 -9.72
N GLY A 45 -1.32 -39.33 -9.98
CA GLY A 45 -2.43 -40.07 -10.59
C GLY A 45 -2.12 -40.50 -12.02
N ILE A 46 -1.57 -39.60 -12.85
CA ILE A 46 -1.15 -39.90 -14.23
C ILE A 46 -0.06 -40.98 -14.24
N ILE A 47 0.98 -40.82 -13.41
CA ILE A 47 2.08 -41.79 -13.31
C ILE A 47 1.56 -43.15 -12.85
N ALA A 48 0.63 -43.19 -11.90
CA ALA A 48 0.03 -44.42 -11.42
C ALA A 48 -0.74 -45.15 -12.52
N LEU A 49 -1.50 -44.44 -13.37
CA LEU A 49 -2.24 -45.03 -14.48
C LEU A 49 -1.32 -45.62 -15.55
N ILE A 50 -0.26 -44.90 -15.94
CA ILE A 50 0.73 -45.38 -16.91
C ILE A 50 1.38 -46.67 -16.38
N LYS A 51 1.79 -46.68 -15.11
CA LYS A 51 2.45 -47.82 -14.49
C LYS A 51 1.53 -49.02 -14.30
N ILE A 52 0.25 -48.81 -13.98
CA ILE A 52 -0.75 -49.89 -13.88
C ILE A 52 -0.97 -50.51 -15.27
N ASN A 53 -1.12 -49.70 -16.31
CA ASN A 53 -1.33 -50.18 -17.69
C ASN A 53 -0.14 -51.01 -18.20
N GLN A 54 1.09 -50.65 -17.85
CA GLN A 54 2.30 -51.37 -18.23
C GLN A 54 2.57 -52.65 -17.39
N SER A 55 1.84 -52.87 -16.29
CA SER A 55 2.18 -53.90 -15.29
C SER A 55 1.74 -55.34 -15.63
N GLN A 56 1.13 -55.58 -16.79
CA GLN A 56 0.62 -56.89 -17.23
C GLN A 56 -0.22 -57.62 -16.15
N GLY A 57 -1.02 -56.87 -15.38
CA GLY A 57 -1.89 -57.42 -14.33
C GLY A 57 -1.25 -57.56 -12.94
N SER A 58 0.02 -57.20 -12.76
CA SER A 58 0.71 -57.25 -11.45
C SER A 58 0.26 -56.17 -10.47
N LEU A 59 -0.21 -55.01 -10.98
CA LEU A 59 -0.68 -53.88 -10.18
C LEU A 59 -2.17 -53.59 -10.41
N LYS A 60 -2.88 -53.26 -9.33
CA LYS A 60 -4.27 -52.76 -9.36
C LYS A 60 -4.38 -51.35 -8.75
N GLY A 61 -5.48 -50.64 -9.00
CA GLY A 61 -5.74 -49.32 -8.41
C GLY A 61 -6.20 -48.23 -9.38
N THR A 62 -6.65 -48.59 -10.60
CA THR A 62 -7.12 -47.63 -11.61
C THR A 62 -8.19 -46.67 -11.07
N GLY A 63 -9.20 -47.20 -10.36
CA GLY A 63 -10.25 -46.37 -9.74
C GLY A 63 -9.71 -45.39 -8.68
N LEU A 64 -8.66 -45.77 -7.97
CA LEU A 64 -8.01 -44.93 -6.96
C LEU A 64 -7.23 -43.78 -7.60
N ALA A 65 -6.51 -44.07 -8.69
CA ALA A 65 -5.82 -43.05 -9.47
C ALA A 65 -6.80 -42.08 -10.17
N ILE A 66 -7.91 -42.60 -10.74
CA ILE A 66 -8.98 -41.76 -11.31
C ILE A 66 -9.63 -40.88 -10.22
N GLY A 67 -9.89 -41.43 -9.03
CA GLY A 67 -10.42 -40.66 -7.91
C GLY A 67 -9.47 -39.54 -7.45
N GLY A 68 -8.16 -39.82 -7.42
CA GLY A 68 -7.13 -38.81 -7.17
C GLY A 68 -7.10 -37.70 -8.23
N LEU A 69 -7.23 -38.05 -9.51
CA LEU A 69 -7.32 -37.06 -10.59
C LEU A 69 -8.57 -36.18 -10.48
N ALA A 70 -9.73 -36.78 -10.24
CA ALA A 70 -11.01 -36.07 -10.16
C ALA A 70 -11.05 -35.10 -8.96
N THR A 71 -10.60 -35.55 -7.79
CA THR A 71 -10.53 -34.69 -6.59
C THR A 71 -9.51 -33.56 -6.74
N SER A 72 -8.37 -33.84 -7.39
CA SER A 72 -7.37 -32.80 -7.72
C SER A 72 -7.95 -31.75 -8.67
N ALA A 73 -8.66 -32.16 -9.73
CA ALA A 73 -9.31 -31.23 -10.66
C ALA A 73 -10.37 -30.35 -9.96
N LEU A 74 -11.22 -30.94 -9.11
CA LEU A 74 -12.21 -30.19 -8.34
C LEU A 74 -11.57 -29.14 -7.42
N SER A 75 -10.51 -29.50 -6.72
CA SER A 75 -9.81 -28.57 -5.83
C SER A 75 -9.22 -27.37 -6.57
N ILE A 76 -8.66 -27.56 -7.76
CA ILE A 76 -8.11 -26.47 -8.59
C ILE A 76 -9.21 -25.50 -9.02
N ILE A 77 -10.38 -26.03 -9.43
CA ILE A 77 -11.55 -25.21 -9.79
C ILE A 77 -11.99 -24.38 -8.58
N THR A 78 -12.11 -25.02 -7.41
CA THR A 78 -12.52 -24.35 -6.17
C THR A 78 -11.52 -23.26 -5.75
N VAL A 79 -10.22 -23.53 -5.81
CA VAL A 79 -9.15 -22.54 -5.53
C VAL A 79 -9.27 -21.35 -6.48
N GLY A 80 -9.49 -21.58 -7.77
CA GLY A 80 -9.65 -20.51 -8.76
C GLY A 80 -10.85 -19.61 -8.45
N ILE A 81 -11.99 -20.19 -8.07
CA ILE A 81 -13.18 -19.43 -7.65
C ILE A 81 -12.85 -18.58 -6.42
N PHE A 82 -12.28 -19.19 -5.37
CA PHE A 82 -11.92 -18.45 -4.16
C PHE A 82 -10.88 -17.35 -4.43
N ALA A 83 -9.84 -17.64 -5.21
CA ALA A 83 -8.82 -16.66 -5.58
C ALA A 83 -9.43 -15.48 -6.35
N SER A 84 -10.34 -15.74 -7.29
CA SER A 84 -11.01 -14.68 -8.05
C SER A 84 -11.89 -13.77 -7.18
N MET A 85 -12.44 -14.28 -6.08
CA MET A 85 -13.21 -13.50 -5.10
C MET A 85 -12.29 -12.80 -4.08
N LEU A 86 -11.20 -13.46 -3.65
CA LEU A 86 -10.29 -12.97 -2.61
C LEU A 86 -9.35 -11.87 -3.11
N LEU A 87 -8.81 -11.98 -4.32
CA LEU A 87 -7.84 -11.01 -4.85
C LEU A 87 -8.43 -9.58 -4.97
N PRO A 88 -9.64 -9.38 -5.52
CA PRO A 88 -10.25 -8.05 -5.56
C PRO A 88 -10.57 -7.51 -4.16
N ALA A 89 -11.00 -8.36 -3.24
CA ALA A 89 -11.28 -7.97 -1.86
C ALA A 89 -9.99 -7.54 -1.12
N LEU A 90 -8.91 -8.31 -1.28
CA LEU A 90 -7.60 -8.00 -0.70
C LEU A 90 -7.00 -6.72 -1.29
N ALA A 91 -7.13 -6.50 -2.60
CA ALA A 91 -6.67 -5.27 -3.25
C ALA A 91 -7.39 -4.03 -2.68
N LYS A 92 -8.73 -4.09 -2.54
CA LYS A 92 -9.53 -3.02 -1.92
C LYS A 92 -9.16 -2.81 -0.45
N ALA A 93 -8.96 -3.89 0.32
CA ALA A 93 -8.55 -3.82 1.71
C ALA A 93 -7.15 -3.19 1.87
N LYS A 94 -6.18 -3.57 1.02
CA LYS A 94 -4.83 -2.99 0.99
C LYS A 94 -4.89 -1.50 0.65
N ALA A 95 -5.66 -1.09 -0.36
CA ALA A 95 -5.84 0.32 -0.72
C ALA A 95 -6.44 1.13 0.45
N LYS A 96 -7.47 0.59 1.13
CA LYS A 96 -8.04 1.24 2.31
C LYS A 96 -7.03 1.36 3.45
N ALA A 97 -6.26 0.31 3.72
CA ALA A 97 -5.21 0.31 4.74
C ALA A 97 -4.09 1.33 4.44
N ASN A 98 -3.67 1.42 3.18
CA ASN A 98 -2.68 2.41 2.73
C ASN A 98 -3.16 3.85 2.99
N ARG A 99 -4.44 4.15 2.68
CA ARG A 99 -5.02 5.46 2.96
C ARG A 99 -5.10 5.76 4.46
N ILE A 100 -5.35 4.76 5.32
CA ILE A 100 -5.32 4.94 6.78
C ILE A 100 -3.90 5.24 7.26
N LYS A 101 -2.89 4.53 6.75
CA LYS A 101 -1.49 4.82 7.04
C LYS A 101 -1.10 6.23 6.62
N CYS A 102 -1.56 6.68 5.45
CA CYS A 102 -1.38 8.06 4.98
C CYS A 102 -1.97 9.09 5.96
N VAL A 103 -3.20 8.86 6.44
CA VAL A 103 -3.82 9.70 7.49
C VAL A 103 -2.98 9.72 8.76
N ASN A 104 -2.44 8.58 9.20
CA ASN A 104 -1.58 8.52 10.39
C ASN A 104 -0.27 9.29 10.20
N ASN A 105 0.35 9.17 9.02
CA ASN A 105 1.54 9.92 8.65
C ASN A 105 1.28 11.44 8.65
N LEU A 106 0.17 11.89 8.06
CA LEU A 106 -0.28 13.28 8.12
C LEU A 106 -0.54 13.74 9.56
N GLY A 107 -1.12 12.89 10.41
CA GLY A 107 -1.27 13.18 11.84
C GLY A 107 0.07 13.39 12.54
N SER A 108 1.09 12.58 12.22
CA SER A 108 2.46 12.78 12.73
C SER A 108 3.09 14.07 12.20
N ILE A 109 2.92 14.39 10.92
CA ILE A 109 3.38 15.65 10.33
C ILE A 109 2.69 16.84 10.98
N GLY A 110 1.38 16.77 11.20
CA GLY A 110 0.61 17.82 11.88
C GLY A 110 1.09 18.06 13.31
N ARG A 111 1.35 16.99 14.08
CA ARG A 111 1.98 17.11 15.40
C ARG A 111 3.37 17.73 15.34
N ALA A 112 4.19 17.34 14.36
CA ALA A 112 5.52 17.93 14.18
C ALA A 112 5.45 19.44 13.87
N LEU A 113 4.49 19.86 13.05
CA LEU A 113 4.23 21.28 12.78
C LEU A 113 3.77 22.03 14.05
N GLN A 114 2.91 21.41 14.87
CA GLN A 114 2.49 21.98 16.14
C GLN A 114 3.65 22.11 17.13
N GLY A 115 4.51 21.08 17.25
CA GLY A 115 5.71 21.10 18.07
C GLY A 115 6.66 22.21 17.65
N PHE A 116 6.97 22.29 16.35
CA PHE A 116 7.77 23.38 15.78
C PHE A 116 7.18 24.75 16.10
N ALA A 117 5.87 24.93 15.93
CA ALA A 117 5.23 26.22 16.22
C ALA A 117 5.32 26.57 17.71
N GLY A 118 5.21 25.58 18.61
CA GLY A 118 5.40 25.74 20.06
C GLY A 118 6.73 26.42 20.40
N ASP A 119 7.81 25.99 19.75
CA ASP A 119 9.16 26.51 19.97
C ASP A 119 9.44 27.81 19.20
N ASN A 120 8.55 28.23 18.30
CA ASN A 120 8.75 29.35 17.39
C ASN A 120 7.69 30.45 17.54
N SER A 121 7.18 30.67 18.76
CA SER A 121 6.19 31.70 19.07
C SER A 121 4.88 31.52 18.29
N GLN A 122 4.42 30.27 18.19
CA GLN A 122 3.22 29.86 17.46
C GLN A 122 3.29 30.10 15.94
N ARG A 123 4.50 30.19 15.39
CA ARG A 123 4.73 30.40 13.95
C ARG A 123 5.12 29.09 13.29
N LEU A 124 4.39 28.76 12.24
CA LEU A 124 4.81 27.69 11.33
C LEU A 124 6.01 28.14 10.48
N PRO A 125 6.72 27.21 9.83
CA PRO A 125 7.89 27.51 9.00
C PRO A 125 7.69 28.63 7.96
N TRP A 126 6.47 28.76 7.41
CA TRP A 126 6.09 29.80 6.45
C TRP A 126 5.60 31.11 7.09
N GLN A 127 5.55 31.19 8.41
CA GLN A 127 5.09 32.36 9.18
C GLN A 127 6.20 33.00 10.02
N LEU A 128 7.43 32.48 9.91
CA LEU A 128 8.60 32.98 10.63
C LEU A 128 8.90 34.43 10.25
N ILE A 129 9.30 35.22 11.25
CA ILE A 129 9.82 36.59 11.03
C ILE A 129 11.27 36.53 10.53
N PRO A 130 11.83 37.61 9.94
CA PRO A 130 13.15 37.58 9.31
C PRO A 130 14.27 37.01 10.18
N ILE A 131 14.34 37.38 11.46
CA ILE A 131 15.36 36.84 12.38
C ILE A 131 15.21 35.32 12.61
N GLN A 132 13.97 34.81 12.68
CA GLN A 132 13.73 33.37 12.79
C GLN A 132 14.01 32.65 11.47
N GLN A 133 13.73 33.28 10.33
CA GLN A 133 14.07 32.73 9.03
C GLN A 133 15.59 32.56 8.88
N GLN A 134 16.37 33.58 9.27
CA GLN A 134 17.82 33.51 9.28
C GLN A 134 18.33 32.37 10.18
N ASN A 135 17.71 32.16 11.34
CA ASN A 135 18.09 31.08 12.26
C ASN A 135 17.78 29.67 11.70
N HIS A 136 16.69 29.50 10.96
CA HIS A 136 16.26 28.19 10.46
C HIS A 136 16.72 27.87 9.04
N PHE A 137 16.91 28.89 8.19
CA PHE A 137 17.26 28.75 6.78
C PHE A 137 18.64 29.34 6.42
N GLY A 138 19.31 29.99 7.37
CA GLY A 138 20.61 30.65 7.16
C GLY A 138 20.49 32.06 6.56
N GLU A 139 21.63 32.77 6.45
CA GLU A 139 21.69 34.17 6.00
C GLU A 139 21.16 34.41 4.58
N ALA A 140 21.26 33.42 3.70
CA ALA A 140 20.75 33.49 2.33
C ALA A 140 19.27 33.03 2.20
N GLY A 141 18.67 32.49 3.26
CA GLY A 141 17.34 31.88 3.24
C GLY A 141 16.22 32.88 3.51
N MET A 142 15.41 33.20 2.49
CA MET A 142 14.23 34.06 2.61
C MET A 142 12.95 33.32 3.05
N GLY A 143 13.09 32.25 3.86
CA GLY A 143 11.99 31.37 4.25
C GLY A 143 11.79 30.15 3.33
N ALA A 144 10.74 29.37 3.62
CA ALA A 144 10.44 28.16 2.86
C ALA A 144 9.75 28.44 1.51
N ASN A 145 10.32 27.93 0.43
CA ASN A 145 9.82 28.02 -0.95
C ASN A 145 9.41 26.65 -1.52
N SER A 146 9.68 25.56 -0.80
CA SER A 146 9.25 24.21 -1.16
C SER A 146 8.82 23.42 0.08
N ALA A 147 8.03 22.36 -0.12
CA ALA A 147 7.69 21.44 0.96
C ALA A 147 8.94 20.73 1.51
N ALA A 148 9.91 20.44 0.64
CA ALA A 148 11.18 19.87 1.05
C ALA A 148 11.99 20.82 1.96
N GLN A 149 11.97 22.14 1.71
CA GLN A 149 12.63 23.12 2.58
C GLN A 149 12.03 23.14 3.98
N ILE A 150 10.70 23.06 4.09
CA ILE A 150 10.02 22.96 5.39
C ILE A 150 10.53 21.76 6.17
N VAL A 151 10.56 20.59 5.52
CA VAL A 151 11.02 19.34 6.13
C VAL A 151 12.52 19.36 6.42
N ASN A 152 13.30 20.14 5.66
CA ASN A 152 14.75 20.24 5.80
C ASN A 152 15.19 21.06 7.04
N ILE A 153 14.30 21.86 7.63
CA ILE A 153 14.61 22.64 8.83
C ILE A 153 15.01 21.70 9.97
N ALA A 154 16.14 21.99 10.63
CA ALA A 154 16.67 21.13 11.69
C ALA A 154 15.64 20.86 12.81
N ALA A 155 14.90 21.89 13.25
CA ALA A 155 13.83 21.75 14.22
C ALA A 155 12.67 20.88 13.70
N MET A 156 12.23 21.05 12.44
CA MET A 156 11.22 20.15 11.86
C MET A 156 11.72 18.70 11.78
N ARG A 157 12.99 18.47 11.43
CA ARG A 157 13.56 17.11 11.43
C ARG A 157 13.58 16.48 12.82
N SER A 158 13.88 17.29 13.84
CA SER A 158 13.80 16.89 15.24
C SER A 158 12.37 16.48 15.59
N GLU A 159 11.36 17.28 15.23
CA GLU A 159 9.96 16.94 15.52
C GLU A 159 9.47 15.69 14.76
N LEU A 160 9.92 15.48 13.52
CA LEU A 160 9.53 14.34 12.69
C LEU A 160 10.18 13.02 13.14
N GLN A 161 11.38 13.08 13.74
CA GLN A 161 12.22 11.96 14.21
C GLN A 161 12.69 10.95 13.15
N THR A 162 11.88 10.65 12.14
CA THR A 162 12.16 9.65 11.11
C THR A 162 11.62 10.08 9.74
N PRO A 163 12.32 9.81 8.63
CA PRO A 163 11.79 10.12 7.30
C PRO A 163 10.71 9.13 6.85
N LYS A 164 10.49 8.01 7.56
CA LYS A 164 9.49 6.99 7.20
C LYS A 164 8.06 7.55 7.11
N ILE A 165 7.78 8.63 7.84
CA ILE A 165 6.47 9.29 7.82
C ILE A 165 6.26 10.22 6.62
N LEU A 166 7.31 10.54 5.86
CA LEU A 166 7.26 11.49 4.73
C LEU A 166 6.72 10.88 3.44
N VAL A 167 6.69 9.55 3.34
CA VAL A 167 6.13 8.85 2.19
C VAL A 167 4.74 8.31 2.52
N SER A 168 3.85 8.35 1.54
CA SER A 168 2.54 7.71 1.62
C SER A 168 2.61 6.33 0.96
N PRO A 169 2.08 5.25 1.57
CA PRO A 169 1.96 3.95 0.89
C PRO A 169 1.05 3.98 -0.35
N SER A 170 0.30 5.06 -0.56
CA SER A 170 -0.48 5.30 -1.79
C SER A 170 0.33 5.98 -2.90
N ASP A 171 1.62 6.27 -2.67
CA ASP A 171 2.51 6.98 -3.59
C ASP A 171 3.80 6.18 -3.81
N PRO A 172 3.74 5.09 -4.59
CA PRO A 172 4.90 4.22 -4.82
C PRO A 172 6.07 4.94 -5.49
N GLU A 173 5.83 6.03 -6.22
CA GLU A 173 6.86 6.82 -6.90
C GLU A 173 7.87 7.47 -5.94
N ARG A 174 7.45 7.77 -4.70
CA ARG A 174 8.32 8.37 -3.67
C ARG A 174 8.98 7.34 -2.76
N MET A 175 8.63 6.06 -2.87
CA MET A 175 9.12 5.01 -1.96
C MET A 175 10.64 4.83 -2.05
N ALA A 176 11.19 4.70 -3.27
CA ALA A 176 12.63 4.53 -3.46
C ALA A 176 13.43 5.74 -2.93
N GLY A 177 12.95 6.97 -3.20
CA GLY A 177 13.56 8.19 -2.67
C GLY A 177 13.54 8.21 -1.13
N ASN A 178 12.44 7.75 -0.51
CA ASN A 178 12.33 7.68 0.94
C ASN A 178 13.23 6.60 1.56
N GLU A 179 13.42 5.46 0.90
CA GLU A 179 14.35 4.42 1.33
C GLU A 179 15.79 4.95 1.37
N MET A 180 16.20 5.70 0.35
CA MET A 180 17.48 6.41 0.36
C MET A 180 17.56 7.41 1.51
N LEU A 181 16.48 8.19 1.74
CA LEU A 181 16.40 9.17 2.81
C LEU A 181 16.60 8.56 4.21
N GLN A 182 16.11 7.34 4.42
CA GLN A 182 16.29 6.62 5.69
C GLN A 182 17.76 6.30 6.00
N THR A 183 18.61 6.16 4.98
CA THR A 183 20.04 5.89 5.17
C THR A 183 20.83 7.12 5.59
N ASN A 184 20.38 8.32 5.20
CA ASN A 184 21.10 9.57 5.41
C ASN A 184 20.23 10.70 5.98
N TRP A 185 19.26 10.39 6.85
CA TRP A 185 18.25 11.36 7.29
C TRP A 185 18.84 12.66 7.87
N LYS A 186 19.93 12.56 8.63
CA LYS A 186 20.53 13.71 9.32
C LYS A 186 21.20 14.70 8.35
N ALA A 187 21.80 14.21 7.27
CA ALA A 187 22.56 15.04 6.33
C ALA A 187 21.94 15.08 4.92
N ALA A 188 20.73 14.53 4.74
CA ALA A 188 20.02 14.59 3.47
C ALA A 188 19.87 16.02 2.98
N SER A 189 20.06 16.22 1.69
CA SER A 189 19.78 17.46 0.98
C SER A 189 18.27 17.67 0.77
N GLU A 190 17.89 18.90 0.42
CA GLU A 190 16.52 19.22 0.03
C GLU A 190 16.05 18.34 -1.15
N MET A 191 16.93 18.09 -2.12
CA MET A 191 16.59 17.28 -3.31
C MET A 191 16.29 15.83 -2.94
N GLU A 192 17.07 15.25 -2.03
CA GLU A 192 16.79 13.89 -1.52
C GLU A 192 15.45 13.85 -0.78
N ILE A 193 15.14 14.87 0.05
CA ILE A 193 13.84 14.96 0.71
C ILE A 193 12.71 15.02 -0.31
N ALA A 194 12.83 15.90 -1.31
CA ALA A 194 11.83 16.06 -2.35
C ALA A 194 11.57 14.75 -3.11
N ALA A 195 12.62 13.95 -3.34
CA ALA A 195 12.50 12.64 -3.98
C ALA A 195 11.68 11.64 -3.14
N GLY A 196 11.69 11.76 -1.81
CA GLY A 196 11.02 10.86 -0.86
C GLY A 196 9.78 11.42 -0.16
N LEU A 197 9.25 12.56 -0.61
CA LEU A 197 8.14 13.28 0.05
C LEU A 197 6.83 13.16 -0.74
N SER A 198 5.80 12.63 -0.07
CA SER A 198 4.44 12.45 -0.63
C SER A 198 3.42 13.51 -0.18
N TYR A 199 3.87 14.46 0.64
CA TYR A 199 3.00 15.45 1.29
C TYR A 199 3.42 16.87 0.92
N VAL A 200 2.44 17.75 0.90
CA VAL A 200 2.57 19.16 0.59
C VAL A 200 1.94 19.95 1.74
N PHE A 201 2.28 21.23 1.86
CA PHE A 201 1.82 22.07 2.97
C PHE A 201 0.86 23.14 2.46
N ALA A 202 -0.22 23.40 3.20
CA ALA A 202 -1.16 24.48 2.88
C ALA A 202 -0.60 25.84 3.30
N ALA A 203 0.57 26.19 2.77
CA ALA A 203 1.28 27.42 3.10
C ALA A 203 0.99 28.53 2.06
N PRO A 204 0.83 29.79 2.49
CA PRO A 204 1.00 30.28 3.86
C PRO A 204 -0.29 30.24 4.72
N GLY A 205 -1.37 29.59 4.25
CA GLY A 205 -2.70 29.67 4.88
C GLY A 205 -2.86 28.91 6.20
N GLY A 206 -2.15 27.80 6.36
CA GLY A 206 -2.17 26.99 7.58
C GLY A 206 -1.63 27.77 8.77
N ASP A 207 -2.30 27.66 9.91
CA ASP A 207 -1.94 28.37 11.14
C ASP A 207 -2.40 27.56 12.36
N VAL A 208 -1.47 27.24 13.26
CA VAL A 208 -1.75 26.37 14.42
C VAL A 208 -2.77 26.95 15.40
N GLN A 209 -2.95 28.28 15.40
CA GLN A 209 -3.93 28.96 16.25
C GLN A 209 -5.30 29.13 15.56
N ARG A 210 -5.46 28.54 14.36
CA ARG A 210 -6.69 28.54 13.56
C ARG A 210 -7.13 27.09 13.35
N PRO A 211 -7.92 26.49 14.27
CA PRO A 211 -8.14 25.04 14.33
C PRO A 211 -8.65 24.40 13.02
N SER A 212 -9.47 25.12 12.26
CA SER A 212 -10.04 24.64 11.00
C SER A 212 -9.11 24.75 9.79
N THR A 213 -7.92 25.34 9.94
CA THR A 213 -6.99 25.46 8.81
C THR A 213 -6.31 24.14 8.51
N VAL A 214 -6.27 23.76 7.23
CA VAL A 214 -5.39 22.70 6.72
C VAL A 214 -3.93 23.08 6.98
N LEU A 215 -3.13 22.13 7.45
CA LEU A 215 -1.68 22.28 7.64
C LEU A 215 -0.89 21.54 6.56
N ALA A 216 -1.23 20.28 6.31
CA ALA A 216 -0.59 19.43 5.32
C ALA A 216 -1.61 18.51 4.65
N LEU A 217 -1.28 18.06 3.45
CA LEU A 217 -2.13 17.21 2.63
C LEU A 217 -1.32 16.34 1.68
N THR A 218 -1.96 15.33 1.10
CA THR A 218 -1.34 14.52 0.05
C THR A 218 -1.02 15.36 -1.19
N ARG A 219 0.09 15.04 -1.85
CA ARG A 219 0.57 15.81 -3.01
C ARG A 219 -0.35 15.78 -4.24
N ASN A 220 -1.37 14.90 -4.28
CA ASN A 220 -2.32 14.77 -5.38
C ASN A 220 -3.41 15.85 -5.44
N ILE A 221 -3.30 16.91 -4.64
CA ILE A 221 -4.07 18.14 -4.85
C ILE A 221 -3.65 18.80 -6.17
N ARG A 222 -4.61 19.18 -7.01
CA ARG A 222 -4.30 19.68 -8.37
C ARG A 222 -3.48 20.95 -8.36
N THR A 223 -3.97 21.99 -7.71
CA THR A 223 -3.30 23.29 -7.64
C THR A 223 -3.23 23.76 -6.19
N ASP A 224 -4.38 23.90 -5.56
CA ASP A 224 -4.56 24.52 -4.25
C ASP A 224 -5.86 23.98 -3.58
N LEU A 225 -6.24 24.49 -2.40
CA LEU A 225 -7.48 24.04 -1.74
C LEU A 225 -8.78 24.44 -2.47
N MET A 226 -8.73 25.31 -3.48
CA MET A 226 -9.87 25.62 -4.35
C MET A 226 -10.06 24.62 -5.50
N SER A 227 -9.07 23.76 -5.72
CA SER A 227 -9.07 22.74 -6.76
C SER A 227 -9.65 21.40 -6.28
N ASP A 228 -9.30 20.32 -6.96
CA ASP A 228 -9.77 18.95 -6.74
C ASP A 228 -8.60 17.97 -6.50
N TRP A 229 -8.94 16.79 -5.98
CA TRP A 229 -8.01 15.67 -5.87
C TRP A 229 -7.90 14.95 -7.20
N ILE A 230 -6.68 14.87 -7.73
CA ILE A 230 -6.38 14.15 -8.95
C ILE A 230 -6.29 12.65 -8.63
N GLY A 231 -6.95 11.84 -9.47
CA GLY A 231 -6.90 10.38 -9.45
C GLY A 231 -5.98 9.76 -10.49
N ALA A 232 -5.43 8.59 -10.17
CA ALA A 232 -4.72 7.75 -11.12
C ALA A 232 -5.64 7.10 -12.18
N ASP A 233 -6.96 7.09 -11.94
CA ASP A 233 -8.01 6.61 -12.83
C ASP A 233 -8.52 7.68 -13.82
N GLU A 234 -7.99 8.91 -13.77
CA GLU A 234 -8.35 9.96 -14.71
C GLU A 234 -7.63 9.81 -16.06
N SER A 235 -8.31 10.19 -17.15
CA SER A 235 -7.69 10.28 -18.48
C SER A 235 -6.55 11.30 -18.46
N GLY A 236 -5.36 10.89 -18.91
CA GLY A 236 -4.17 11.75 -18.90
C GLY A 236 -3.47 11.85 -17.55
N ALA A 237 -3.86 11.05 -16.54
CA ALA A 237 -3.22 11.03 -15.22
C ALA A 237 -1.69 10.86 -15.29
N GLY A 238 -1.19 10.03 -16.21
CA GLY A 238 0.25 9.80 -16.39
C GLY A 238 1.08 11.01 -16.81
N MET A 239 0.46 12.12 -17.25
CA MET A 239 1.16 13.36 -17.58
C MET A 239 1.21 14.35 -16.41
N ASN A 240 0.42 14.13 -15.35
CA ASN A 240 0.36 15.05 -14.23
C ASN A 240 1.31 14.58 -13.11
N PRO A 241 2.35 15.35 -12.77
CA PRO A 241 3.37 14.93 -11.80
C PRO A 241 2.83 14.80 -10.38
N ASN A 242 1.60 15.27 -10.09
CA ASN A 242 1.00 15.24 -8.76
C ASN A 242 0.22 13.94 -8.49
N VAL A 243 -0.02 13.09 -9.50
CA VAL A 243 -0.79 11.86 -9.35
C VAL A 243 -0.10 10.90 -8.37
N MET A 244 -0.90 10.28 -7.50
CA MET A 244 -0.47 9.20 -6.62
C MET A 244 -1.16 7.92 -7.07
N ALA A 245 -0.40 6.92 -7.52
CA ALA A 245 -0.94 5.70 -8.13
C ALA A 245 -1.95 4.93 -7.26
N GLY A 246 -1.88 5.08 -5.93
CA GLY A 246 -2.78 4.44 -4.97
C GLY A 246 -4.01 5.27 -4.59
N LEU A 247 -4.29 6.38 -5.28
CA LEU A 247 -5.45 7.24 -5.06
C LEU A 247 -6.23 7.43 -6.36
N ASN A 248 -7.54 7.18 -6.29
CA ASN A 248 -8.46 7.48 -7.38
C ASN A 248 -8.98 8.92 -7.29
N LYS A 249 -9.71 9.36 -8.31
CA LYS A 249 -10.31 10.68 -8.38
C LYS A 249 -11.13 10.95 -7.12
N SER A 250 -11.06 12.18 -6.62
CA SER A 250 -11.77 12.57 -5.39
C SER A 250 -11.28 11.82 -4.14
N GLN A 251 -10.05 11.30 -4.14
CA GLN A 251 -9.43 10.71 -2.96
C GLN A 251 -8.16 11.47 -2.59
N GLY A 252 -8.23 12.23 -1.50
CA GLY A 252 -7.07 12.84 -0.84
C GLY A 252 -7.06 12.56 0.64
N GLN A 253 -6.02 13.01 1.32
CA GLN A 253 -5.93 13.01 2.77
C GLN A 253 -5.33 14.35 3.22
N LEU A 254 -5.75 14.84 4.38
CA LEU A 254 -5.25 16.09 4.94
C LEU A 254 -5.23 16.06 6.47
N VAL A 255 -4.49 16.97 7.08
CA VAL A 255 -4.49 17.25 8.52
C VAL A 255 -4.82 18.72 8.76
N LEU A 256 -5.65 18.97 9.76
CA LEU A 256 -6.02 20.30 10.22
C LEU A 256 -5.21 20.71 11.45
N ALA A 257 -5.21 22.01 11.76
CA ALA A 257 -4.54 22.58 12.91
C ALA A 257 -5.12 22.11 14.26
N ASP A 258 -6.39 21.66 14.29
CA ASP A 258 -7.00 20.99 15.45
C ASP A 258 -6.41 19.60 15.75
N GLY A 259 -5.46 19.12 14.94
CA GLY A 259 -4.82 17.81 15.08
C GLY A 259 -5.58 16.66 14.39
N SER A 260 -6.77 16.91 13.84
CA SER A 260 -7.53 15.91 13.11
C SER A 260 -6.91 15.65 11.73
N ALA A 261 -6.48 14.42 11.50
CA ALA A 261 -6.11 13.93 10.18
C ALA A 261 -7.23 13.05 9.63
N LYS A 262 -7.60 13.26 8.36
CA LYS A 262 -8.76 12.58 7.76
C LYS A 262 -8.62 12.37 6.26
N GLN A 263 -9.39 11.39 5.78
CA GLN A 263 -9.64 11.21 4.34
C GLN A 263 -10.52 12.37 3.86
N SER A 264 -10.22 12.89 2.68
CA SER A 264 -10.95 13.99 2.05
C SER A 264 -11.36 13.62 0.63
N THR A 265 -12.43 14.25 0.16
CA THR A 265 -12.98 14.13 -1.19
C THR A 265 -13.13 15.51 -1.84
N ASN A 266 -13.48 15.55 -3.12
CA ASN A 266 -13.70 16.82 -3.82
C ASN A 266 -14.86 17.63 -3.22
N ALA A 267 -15.79 16.99 -2.50
CA ALA A 267 -16.88 17.69 -1.80
C ALA A 267 -16.39 18.52 -0.60
N ASP A 268 -15.16 18.26 -0.12
CA ASP A 268 -14.54 19.05 0.94
C ASP A 268 -13.78 20.27 0.41
N LEU A 269 -13.47 20.28 -0.89
CA LEU A 269 -12.62 21.27 -1.56
C LEU A 269 -13.42 22.26 -2.43
N GLY A 270 -12.75 23.32 -2.88
CA GLY A 270 -13.36 24.31 -3.76
C GLY A 270 -14.21 25.36 -3.02
N MET A 271 -14.84 26.25 -3.80
CA MET A 271 -15.61 27.37 -3.27
C MET A 271 -16.76 26.95 -2.35
N SER A 272 -17.36 25.78 -2.61
CA SER A 272 -18.47 25.21 -1.81
C SER A 272 -18.01 24.11 -0.85
N GLY A 273 -16.71 23.82 -0.80
CA GLY A 273 -16.14 22.74 0.00
C GLY A 273 -16.11 23.09 1.48
N LYS A 274 -16.60 22.19 2.33
CA LYS A 274 -16.69 22.44 3.77
C LYS A 274 -15.31 22.72 4.40
N ILE A 275 -14.27 22.00 4.00
CA ILE A 275 -12.92 22.18 4.56
C ILE A 275 -12.30 23.46 4.01
N THR A 276 -12.41 23.71 2.71
CA THR A 276 -11.85 24.92 2.09
C THR A 276 -12.50 26.19 2.64
N GLN A 277 -13.82 26.23 2.77
CA GLN A 277 -14.50 27.36 3.41
C GLN A 277 -14.09 27.54 4.86
N ALA A 278 -14.03 26.46 5.66
CA ALA A 278 -13.63 26.54 7.06
C ALA A 278 -12.17 26.99 7.22
N HIS A 279 -11.29 26.63 6.29
CA HIS A 279 -9.91 27.12 6.23
C HIS A 279 -9.87 28.63 5.95
N ILE A 280 -10.49 29.09 4.86
CA ILE A 280 -10.50 30.51 4.42
C ILE A 280 -11.13 31.42 5.47
N ASN A 281 -12.26 31.00 6.03
CA ASN A 281 -13.05 31.76 6.98
C ASN A 281 -12.48 31.71 8.40
N SER A 282 -11.46 30.89 8.65
CA SER A 282 -10.80 30.88 9.96
C SER A 282 -10.18 32.25 10.25
N ARG A 283 -10.18 32.63 11.53
CA ARG A 283 -9.67 33.90 12.05
C ARG A 283 -8.80 33.67 13.27
N GLY A 284 -8.02 34.69 13.64
CA GLY A 284 -7.08 34.64 14.75
C GLY A 284 -5.66 34.26 14.30
N GLY A 285 -4.82 33.87 15.25
CA GLY A 285 -3.48 33.40 14.97
C GLY A 285 -2.50 34.44 14.43
N VAL A 286 -1.45 33.94 13.79
CA VAL A 286 -0.35 34.74 13.23
C VAL A 286 -0.70 35.26 11.83
N ALA A 287 -1.41 34.47 11.03
CA ALA A 287 -1.85 34.86 9.71
C ALA A 287 -2.78 36.09 9.77
N LYS A 288 -2.64 37.01 8.81
CA LYS A 288 -3.50 38.20 8.68
C LYS A 288 -4.58 37.96 7.63
N GLY A 289 -5.82 38.31 7.94
CA GLY A 289 -6.95 38.17 7.02
C GLY A 289 -7.38 36.71 6.79
N ASN A 290 -7.99 36.47 5.63
CA ASN A 290 -8.41 35.13 5.19
C ASN A 290 -7.19 34.22 5.01
N ALA A 291 -7.33 32.95 5.38
CA ALA A 291 -6.28 31.97 5.12
C ALA A 291 -6.13 31.72 3.61
N SER A 292 -4.89 31.71 3.11
CA SER A 292 -4.59 31.45 1.70
C SER A 292 -4.84 29.98 1.36
N THR A 293 -5.51 29.70 0.25
CA THR A 293 -5.72 28.32 -0.23
C THR A 293 -4.50 27.70 -0.88
N ALA A 294 -3.42 28.47 -1.04
CA ALA A 294 -2.21 28.04 -1.71
C ALA A 294 -1.58 26.80 -1.04
N VAL A 295 -0.89 26.04 -1.87
CA VAL A 295 -0.18 24.83 -1.45
C VAL A 295 1.27 24.93 -1.92
N LEU A 296 2.19 24.71 -0.98
CA LEU A 296 3.62 24.66 -1.22
C LEU A 296 4.04 23.20 -1.46
N ARG A 297 4.71 22.95 -2.58
CA ARG A 297 5.12 21.63 -3.06
C ARG A 297 6.61 21.40 -2.91
#